data_AF-A0A8T3RES6-F1
#
_entry.id   AF-A0A8T3RES6-F1
#
_cell.length_a   1.000
_cell.length_b   1.000
_cell.length_c   1.000
_cell.angle_alpha   90.00
_cell.angle_beta   90.00
_cell.angle_gamma   90.00
#
_symmetry.space_group_name_H-M   'P 1'
#
loop_
_entity.id
_entity.type
_entity.pdbx_description
1 polymer ?
#
loop_
_entity_poly.entity_id
_entity_poly.type
_entity_poly.pdbx_seq_one_letter_code
_entity_poly.pdbx_strand_id
1 'polypeptide(L)' 'DLNRDHWSEEAVNRKLKEIMVKAFAETLALSQTQSVNMRTGAYLLAVDRVASATSLRGLYP' A
#
# COMPACT_ATOMS: atom_id res chain seq x y z
N ASP A 1 -0.60 -24.37 7.30
CA ASP A 1 0.35 -23.67 8.17
C ASP A 1 1.65 -23.51 7.40
N LEU A 2 1.84 -22.38 6.71
CA LEU A 2 2.91 -22.17 5.73
C LEU A 2 4.05 -21.40 6.42
N ASN A 3 5.16 -22.10 6.67
CA ASN A 3 6.50 -21.63 7.07
C ASN A 3 6.58 -20.57 8.19
N ARG A 4 6.94 -21.04 9.39
CA ARG A 4 7.44 -20.21 10.49
C ARG A 4 8.86 -19.71 10.20
N ASP A 5 9.03 -18.88 9.17
CA ASP A 5 10.31 -18.23 8.89
C ASP A 5 10.58 -17.16 9.96
N HIS A 6 11.52 -17.43 10.87
CA HIS A 6 11.92 -16.48 11.90
C HIS A 6 12.92 -15.50 11.27
N TRP A 7 12.44 -14.34 10.84
CA TRP A 7 13.32 -13.28 10.35
C TRP A 7 14.10 -12.66 11.50
N SER A 8 15.36 -12.29 11.25
CA SER A 8 16.09 -11.44 12.18
C SER A 8 15.40 -10.08 12.31
N GLU A 9 15.57 -9.42 13.45
CA GLU A 9 15.08 -8.05 13.67
C GLU A 9 15.54 -7.11 12.54
N GLU A 10 16.79 -7.24 12.10
CA GLU A 10 17.33 -6.43 11.00
C GLU A 10 16.58 -6.66 9.69
N ALA A 11 16.24 -7.92 9.37
CA ALA A 11 15.47 -8.25 8.18
C ALA A 11 14.02 -7.71 8.26
N VAL A 12 13.40 -7.77 9.44
CA VAL A 12 12.07 -7.18 9.68
C VAL A 12 12.13 -5.66 9.49
N ASN A 13 13.07 -4.98 10.14
CA ASN A 13 13.21 -3.53 10.08
C ASN A 13 13.50 -3.03 8.66
N ARG A 14 14.34 -3.75 7.90
CA ARG A 14 14.64 -3.43 6.50
C ARG A 14 13.38 -3.51 5.63
N LYS A 15 12.63 -4.61 5.70
CA LYS A 15 11.38 -4.78 4.95
C LYS A 15 10.31 -3.79 5.36
N LEU A 16 10.18 -3.52 6.65
CA LEU A 16 9.26 -2.50 7.16
C LEU A 16 9.59 -1.14 6.57
N LYS A 17 10.86 -0.73 6.59
CA LYS A 17 11.31 0.55 6.02
C LYS A 17 10.97 0.66 4.54
N GLU A 18 11.22 -0.39 3.76
CA GLU A 18 10.90 -0.42 2.32
C GLU A 18 9.40 -0.21 2.08
N ILE A 19 8.55 -0.94 2.80
CA ILE A 19 7.08 -0.83 2.69
C ILE A 19 6.61 0.58 3.09
N MET A 20 7.11 1.11 4.20
CA MET A 20 6.70 2.42 4.72
C MET A 20 7.11 3.57 3.80
N VAL A 21 8.35 3.56 3.28
CA VAL A 21 8.84 4.59 2.36
C VAL A 21 8.03 4.58 1.06
N LYS A 22 7.76 3.38 0.51
CA LYS A 22 6.92 3.24 -0.68
C LYS A 22 5.50 3.77 -0.44
N ALA A 23 4.86 3.37 0.66
CA ALA A 23 3.51 3.81 0.99
C ALA A 23 3.41 5.33 1.18
N PHE A 24 4.42 5.95 1.81
CA PHE A 24 4.50 7.40 1.96
C PHE A 24 4.64 8.10 0.61
N ALA A 25 5.56 7.65 -0.25
CA ALA A 25 5.79 8.24 -1.55
C ALA A 25 4.54 8.22 -2.44
N GLU A 26 3.83 7.09 -2.48
CA GLU A 26 2.58 6.96 -3.24
C GLU A 26 1.47 7.86 -2.70
N THR A 27 1.34 7.96 -1.37
CA THR A 27 0.36 8.85 -0.73
C THR A 27 0.66 10.32 -1.06
N LEU A 28 1.94 10.71 -1.00
CA LEU A 28 2.38 12.06 -1.32
C LEU A 28 2.08 12.41 -2.78
N ALA A 29 2.49 11.55 -3.71
CA ALA A 29 2.24 11.74 -5.13
C ALA A 29 0.74 11.90 -5.43
N LEU A 30 -0.12 11.07 -4.83
CA LEU A 30 -1.56 11.15 -5.06
C LEU A 30 -2.17 12.41 -4.44
N SER A 31 -1.73 12.78 -3.23
CA SER A 31 -2.19 14.01 -2.57
C SER A 31 -1.86 15.26 -3.38
N GLN A 32 -0.66 15.32 -3.97
CA GLN A 32 -0.22 16.41 -4.84
C GLN A 32 -1.00 16.44 -6.15
N THR A 33 -1.14 15.27 -6.79
CA THR A 33 -1.87 15.14 -8.07
C THR A 33 -3.33 15.56 -7.95
N GLN A 34 -3.97 15.19 -6.83
CA GLN A 34 -5.38 15.49 -6.57
C GLN A 34 -5.57 16.81 -5.79
N SER A 35 -4.49 17.50 -5.44
CA SER A 35 -4.51 18.74 -4.64
C SER A 35 -5.31 18.62 -3.33
N VAL A 36 -5.15 17.48 -2.64
CA VAL A 36 -5.79 17.19 -1.35
C VAL A 36 -4.75 17.02 -0.24
N ASN A 37 -5.19 17.03 1.01
CA ASN A 37 -4.29 16.69 2.12
C ASN A 37 -3.90 15.20 2.11
N MET A 38 -2.78 14.87 2.76
CA MET A 38 -2.23 13.50 2.83
C MET A 38 -3.21 12.46 3.39
N ARG A 39 -4.09 12.86 4.33
CA ARG A 39 -5.10 11.95 4.89
C ARG A 39 -6.11 11.53 3.82
N THR A 40 -6.64 12.50 3.08
CA THR A 40 -7.55 12.24 1.96
C THR A 40 -6.84 11.47 0.84
N GLY A 41 -5.59 11.83 0.53
CA GLY A 41 -4.75 11.09 -0.43
C GLY A 41 -4.58 9.61 -0.06
N ALA A 42 -4.36 9.30 1.23
CA ALA A 42 -4.25 7.92 1.70
C ALA A 42 -5.55 7.12 1.50
N TYR A 43 -6.71 7.74 1.77
CA TYR A 43 -8.00 7.10 1.52
C TYR A 43 -8.25 6.85 0.03
N LEU A 44 -7.93 7.83 -0.83
CA LEU A 44 -8.04 7.67 -2.28
C LEU A 44 -7.18 6.50 -2.77
N LEU A 45 -5.92 6.42 -2.33
CA LEU A 45 -5.00 5.34 -2.69
C LEU A 45 -5.53 3.97 -2.23
N ALA A 46 -6.11 3.89 -1.04
CA ALA A 46 -6.67 2.65 -0.51
C ALA A 46 -7.86 2.15 -1.35
N VAL A 47 -8.80 3.05 -1.70
CA VAL A 47 -9.97 2.71 -2.52
C VAL A 47 -9.55 2.30 -3.92
N ASP A 48 -8.63 3.05 -4.54
CA ASP A 48 -8.13 2.78 -5.89
C ASP A 48 -7.48 1.39 -6.01
N ARG A 49 -6.68 0.99 -5.01
CA ARG A 49 -6.07 -0.34 -4.97
C ARG A 49 -7.10 -1.47 -4.90
N VAL A 50 -8.15 -1.31 -4.08
CA VAL A 50 -9.22 -2.32 -3.94
C VAL A 50 -10.07 -2.37 -5.21
N ALA A 51 -10.43 -1.20 -5.77
CA ALA A 51 -11.16 -1.11 -7.02
C ALA A 51 -10.38 -1.79 -8.15
N SER A 52 -9.10 -1.46 -8.32
CA SER A 52 -8.21 -2.07 -9.32
C SER A 52 -8.10 -3.59 -9.17
N ALA A 53 -7.91 -4.08 -7.94
CA ALA A 53 -7.86 -5.53 -7.68
C ALA A 53 -9.19 -6.23 -7.98
N THR A 54 -10.31 -5.55 -7.74
CA THR A 54 -11.67 -6.06 -8.02
C THR A 54 -11.94 -6.07 -9.52
N SER A 55 -11.64 -4.98 -10.21
CA SER A 55 -11.76 -4.87 -11.67
C SER A 55 -10.90 -5.89 -12.41
N LEU A 56 -9.67 -6.15 -11.93
CA LEU A 56 -8.78 -7.15 -12.53
C LEU A 56 -9.33 -8.58 -12.38
N ARG A 57 -9.95 -8.90 -11.23
CA ARG A 57 -10.60 -10.20 -11.02
C ARG A 57 -11.88 -10.35 -11.84
N GLY A 58 -12.50 -9.24 -12.24
CA GLY A 58 -13.81 -9.22 -12.89
C GLY A 58 -14.95 -9.50 -11.90
N LEU A 59 -16.18 -9.23 -12.33
CA LEU A 59 -17.39 -9.68 -11.65
C LEU A 59 -17.71 -11.09 -12.18
N TYR A 60 -17.28 -12.12 -11.46
CA TYR A 60 -17.72 -13.49 -11.68
C TYR A 60 -18.62 -13.91 -10.49
N PRO A 61 -19.72 -14.67 -10.71
CA PRO A 61 -20.63 -15.06 -9.62
C PRO A 61 -19.93 -15.80 -8.48
#